data_AF-A0AAW0KIZ1-F1
#
_entry.id   AF-A0AAW0KIZ1-F1
#
_cell.length_a   1.000
_cell.length_b   1.000
_cell.length_c   1.000
_cell.angle_alpha   90.00
_cell.angle_beta   90.00
_cell.angle_gamma   90.00
#
_symmetry.space_group_name_H-M   'P 1'
#
loop_
_entity.id
_entity.type
_entity.pdbx_description
1 polymer ?
#
loop_
_entity_poly.entity_id
_entity_poly.type
_entity_poly.pdbx_seq_one_letter_code
_entity_poly.pdbx_strand_id
1 'polypeptide(L)'
;MSTNLIWTKEIVRDLGLDEGNVCDLDLDEGNVCDLDLDKGNVCDLDLDKGTVCDLDLDEGTIYNFDLDKGIFCDLDLDEGNYQ
;
A
#
# COMPACT_ATOMS: atom_id res chain seq x y z
N MET A 1 7.30 5.08 -14.92
CA MET A 1 7.25 3.62 -15.18
C MET A 1 6.18 3.07 -14.26
N SER A 2 5.39 2.09 -14.70
CA SER A 2 4.43 1.43 -13.83
C SER A 2 4.95 0.06 -13.40
N THR A 3 4.80 -0.27 -12.13
CA THR A 3 5.26 -1.54 -11.55
C THR A 3 4.11 -2.27 -10.88
N ASN A 4 4.16 -3.61 -10.90
CA ASN A 4 3.27 -4.47 -10.12
C ASN A 4 4.09 -5.15 -9.05
N LEU A 5 3.58 -5.12 -7.83
CA LEU A 5 4.24 -5.63 -6.64
C LEU A 5 3.31 -6.66 -6.01
N ILE A 6 3.77 -7.92 -5.91
CA ILE A 6 3.00 -9.02 -5.36
C ILE A 6 3.87 -9.71 -4.33
N TRP A 7 3.44 -9.73 -3.08
CA TRP A 7 4.10 -10.47 -2.01
C TRP A 7 3.19 -11.54 -1.44
N THR A 8 3.69 -12.77 -1.45
CA THR A 8 2.99 -13.93 -0.89
C THR A 8 3.87 -14.48 0.25
N LYS A 9 3.46 -14.24 1.50
CA LYS A 9 4.13 -14.73 2.73
C LYS A 9 5.51 -14.13 3.07
N GLU A 10 5.71 -12.83 2.87
CA GLU A 10 6.88 -12.14 3.40
C GLU A 10 6.52 -11.04 4.39
N ILE A 11 7.44 -10.77 5.33
CA ILE A 11 7.40 -9.57 6.15
C ILE A 11 8.21 -8.51 5.41
N VAL A 12 7.52 -7.53 4.85
CA VAL A 12 8.12 -6.32 4.33
C VAL A 12 8.26 -5.35 5.50
N ARG A 13 9.47 -4.89 5.77
CA ARG A 13 9.68 -3.91 6.84
C ARG A 13 9.26 -2.54 6.37
N ASP A 14 9.92 -2.05 5.34
CA ASP A 14 9.69 -0.70 4.83
C ASP A 14 9.49 -0.80 3.33
N LEU A 15 8.37 -0.28 2.84
CA LEU A 15 8.10 -0.11 1.42
C LEU A 15 7.84 1.36 1.14
N GLY A 16 8.80 2.03 0.50
CA GLY A 16 8.67 3.43 0.10
C GLY A 16 8.59 3.57 -1.41
N LEU A 17 7.64 4.37 -1.89
CA LEU A 17 7.51 4.75 -3.30
C LEU A 17 7.49 6.28 -3.41
N ASP A 18 8.66 6.87 -3.65
CA ASP A 18 8.88 8.34 -3.74
C ASP A 18 8.32 9.00 -5.01
N GLU A 19 8.41 8.34 -6.17
CA GLU A 19 7.94 8.87 -7.44
C GLU A 19 7.63 7.70 -8.39
N GLY A 20 6.38 7.24 -8.39
CA GLY A 20 6.00 6.09 -9.21
C GLY A 20 4.52 5.78 -9.18
N ASN A 21 4.04 5.17 -10.26
CA ASN A 21 2.71 4.60 -10.27
C ASN A 21 2.84 3.08 -10.09
N VAL A 22 2.24 2.55 -9.03
CA VAL A 22 2.02 1.12 -8.90
C VAL A 22 0.68 0.82 -9.52
N CYS A 23 0.65 -0.07 -10.51
CA CYS A 23 -0.63 -0.49 -11.07
C CYS A 23 -1.31 -1.43 -10.07
N ASP A 24 -0.63 -2.49 -9.65
CA ASP A 24 -1.19 -3.45 -8.69
C ASP A 24 -0.23 -3.67 -7.51
N LEU A 25 -0.72 -3.50 -6.29
CA LEU A 25 -0.06 -3.88 -5.04
C LEU A 25 -0.89 -4.94 -4.32
N ASP A 26 -0.38 -6.17 -4.27
CA ASP A 26 -1.07 -7.32 -3.67
C ASP A 26 -0.25 -7.92 -2.51
N LEU A 27 -0.86 -7.98 -1.34
CA LEU A 27 -0.30 -8.50 -0.10
C LEU A 27 -1.12 -9.70 0.41
N ASP A 28 -0.79 -10.89 -0.10
CA ASP A 28 -1.40 -12.15 0.36
C ASP A 28 -0.57 -12.79 1.49
N GLU A 29 -1.19 -12.88 2.68
CA GLU A 29 -0.58 -13.42 3.90
C GLU A 29 0.75 -12.72 4.32
N GLY A 30 0.99 -11.49 3.85
CA GLY A 30 2.21 -10.71 4.13
C GLY A 30 1.99 -9.61 5.16
N ASN A 31 3.01 -9.29 5.95
CA ASN A 31 2.95 -8.14 6.86
C ASN A 31 3.86 -7.03 6.34
N VAL A 32 3.33 -5.82 6.18
CA VAL A 32 4.10 -4.60 5.95
C VAL A 32 4.15 -3.83 7.25
N CYS A 33 5.34 -3.49 7.74
CA CYS A 33 5.42 -2.59 8.90
C CYS A 33 5.10 -1.17 8.44
N ASP A 34 5.87 -0.61 7.51
CA ASP A 34 5.71 0.76 7.06
C ASP A 34 5.53 0.77 5.53
N LEU A 35 4.41 1.31 5.07
CA LEU A 35 4.11 1.57 3.67
C LEU A 35 4.00 3.07 3.45
N ASP A 36 4.94 3.64 2.71
CA ASP A 36 5.02 5.08 2.42
C ASP A 36 4.88 5.34 0.92
N LEU A 37 3.94 6.20 0.57
CA LEU A 37 3.58 6.56 -0.79
C LEU A 37 3.67 8.10 -0.98
N ASP A 38 4.89 8.65 -1.02
CA ASP A 38 5.13 10.05 -1.39
C ASP A 38 4.93 10.26 -2.90
N LYS A 39 4.02 11.16 -3.31
CA LYS A 39 3.69 11.51 -4.71
C LYS A 39 3.37 10.32 -5.63
N GLY A 40 3.18 9.13 -5.06
CA GLY A 40 2.94 7.89 -5.76
C GLY A 40 1.45 7.62 -5.96
N ASN A 41 1.08 7.00 -7.08
CA ASN A 41 -0.30 6.54 -7.28
C ASN A 41 -0.36 5.01 -7.27
N VAL A 42 -1.28 4.45 -6.50
CA VAL A 42 -1.61 3.02 -6.53
C VAL A 42 -2.96 2.86 -7.21
N CYS A 43 -3.02 2.14 -8.33
CA CYS A 43 -4.29 1.89 -8.99
C CYS A 43 -5.13 0.90 -8.18
N ASP A 44 -4.59 -0.28 -7.91
CA ASP A 44 -5.26 -1.32 -7.14
C ASP A 44 -4.37 -1.75 -5.96
N LEU A 45 -4.88 -1.57 -4.74
CA LEU A 45 -4.30 -2.07 -3.50
C LEU A 45 -5.19 -3.19 -2.94
N ASP A 46 -4.68 -4.43 -2.90
CA ASP A 46 -5.38 -5.60 -2.37
C ASP A 46 -4.65 -6.20 -1.16
N LEU A 47 -5.40 -6.42 -0.09
CA LEU A 47 -4.95 -7.02 1.16
C LEU A 47 -5.91 -8.14 1.59
N ASP A 48 -5.64 -9.38 1.20
CA ASP A 48 -6.44 -10.54 1.64
C ASP A 48 -6.16 -10.87 3.12
N LYS A 49 -4.95 -11.34 3.47
CA LYS A 49 -4.61 -11.74 4.87
C LYS A 49 -3.42 -10.99 5.44
N GLY A 50 -3.08 -9.86 4.84
CA GLY A 50 -1.92 -9.08 5.24
C GLY A 50 -2.19 -8.09 6.36
N THR A 51 -1.17 -7.74 7.13
CA THR A 51 -1.25 -6.62 8.09
C THR A 51 -0.37 -5.49 7.59
N VAL A 52 -0.91 -4.28 7.49
CA VAL A 52 -0.12 -3.06 7.36
C VAL A 52 -0.11 -2.38 8.73
N CYS A 53 1.05 -2.18 9.33
CA CYS A 53 1.12 -1.49 10.61
C CYS A 53 0.87 0.00 10.38
N ASP A 54 1.70 0.65 9.58
CA ASP A 54 1.63 2.07 9.31
C ASP A 54 1.54 2.29 7.79
N LEU A 55 0.48 2.96 7.34
CA LEU A 55 0.32 3.42 5.97
C LEU A 55 0.37 4.94 5.96
N ASP A 56 1.34 5.51 5.26
CA ASP A 56 1.48 6.94 5.02
C ASP A 56 1.28 7.25 3.52
N LEU A 57 0.51 8.30 3.26
CA LEU A 57 0.10 8.76 1.94
C LEU A 57 0.30 10.28 1.87
N ASP A 58 1.50 10.70 1.48
CA ASP A 58 1.82 12.10 1.22
C ASP A 58 1.69 12.44 -0.27
N GLU A 59 0.77 13.33 -0.63
CA GLU A 59 0.38 13.66 -2.02
C GLU A 59 -0.02 12.46 -2.92
N GLY A 60 -0.04 11.23 -2.39
CA GLY A 60 -0.35 10.01 -3.10
C GLY A 60 -1.84 9.77 -3.35
N THR A 61 -2.19 8.89 -4.29
CA THR A 61 -3.60 8.51 -4.54
C THR A 61 -3.77 7.01 -4.66
N ILE A 62 -4.77 6.47 -3.95
CA ILE A 62 -5.23 5.08 -4.12
C ILE A 62 -6.58 5.10 -4.82
N TYR A 63 -6.67 4.47 -5.99
CA TYR A 63 -7.90 4.46 -6.80
C TYR A 63 -8.86 3.32 -6.47
N ASN A 64 -8.33 2.15 -6.14
CA ASN A 64 -9.12 1.03 -5.64
C ASN A 64 -8.39 0.41 -4.47
N PHE A 65 -9.14 0.18 -3.41
CA PHE A 65 -8.65 -0.41 -2.19
C PHE A 65 -9.59 -1.55 -1.78
N ASP A 66 -9.07 -2.78 -1.78
CA ASP A 66 -9.78 -3.96 -1.32
C ASP A 66 -9.09 -4.56 -0.10
N LEU A 67 -9.92 -4.98 0.86
CA LEU A 67 -9.50 -5.50 2.14
C LEU A 67 -10.45 -6.62 2.54
N ASP A 68 -10.05 -7.88 2.36
CA ASP A 68 -10.88 -9.02 2.74
C ASP A 68 -10.71 -9.35 4.25
N LYS A 69 -9.50 -9.71 4.67
CA LYS A 69 -9.13 -10.01 6.08
C LYS A 69 -7.88 -9.27 6.54
N GLY A 70 -7.39 -8.32 5.74
CA GLY A 70 -6.24 -7.53 6.15
C GLY A 70 -6.59 -6.53 7.27
N ILE A 71 -5.56 -6.02 7.93
CA ILE A 71 -5.70 -5.07 9.05
C ILE A 71 -4.74 -3.90 8.84
N PHE A 72 -5.23 -2.68 9.09
CA PHE A 72 -4.42 -1.48 9.27
C PHE A 72 -4.36 -1.12 10.76
N CYS A 73 -3.17 -0.80 11.27
CA CYS A 73 -3.03 -0.34 12.65
C CYS A 73 -3.01 1.18 12.74
N ASP A 74 -2.35 1.84 11.80
CA ASP A 74 -2.28 3.29 11.67
C ASP A 74 -2.37 3.70 10.19
N LEU A 75 -3.01 4.84 9.97
CA LEU A 75 -3.30 5.39 8.65
C LEU A 75 -3.15 6.90 8.71
N ASP A 76 -2.07 7.42 8.12
CA ASP A 76 -1.82 8.85 7.99
C ASP A 76 -2.02 9.33 6.55
N LEU A 77 -2.59 10.53 6.45
CA LEU A 77 -3.09 11.13 5.22
C LEU A 77 -2.93 12.63 5.30
N ASP A 78 -1.74 13.12 4.98
CA ASP A 78 -1.50 14.55 5.02
C ASP A 78 -2.14 15.23 3.78
N GLU A 79 -1.91 14.68 2.58
CA GLU A 79 -2.54 15.14 1.31
C GLU A 79 -3.07 13.99 0.42
N GLY A 80 -2.96 12.75 0.87
CA GLY A 80 -3.40 11.58 0.13
C GLY A 80 -4.91 11.54 -0.16
N ASN A 81 -5.30 11.14 -1.37
CA ASN A 81 -6.71 10.94 -1.73
C ASN A 81 -7.05 9.46 -1.94
N TYR A 82 -8.19 9.04 -1.40
CA TYR A 82 -8.89 7.82 -1.81
C TYR A 82 -10.01 8.21 -2.74
N GLN A 83 -10.12 7.55 -3.89
CA GLN A 83 -11.23 7.76 -4.83
C GLN A 83 -12.13 6.53 -4.96
#